data_AF-A0A6A3MRF8-F1
#
_entry.id   AF-A0A6A3MRF8-F1
#
_cell.length_a   1.000
_cell.length_b   1.000
_cell.length_c   1.000
_cell.angle_alpha   90.00
_cell.angle_beta   90.00
_cell.angle_gamma   90.00
#
_symmetry.space_group_name_H-M   'P 1'
#
loop_
_entity.id
_entity.type
_entity.pdbx_description
1 polymer ?
#
loop_
_entity_poly.entity_id
_entity_poly.type
_entity_poly.pdbx_seq_one_letter_code
_entity_poly.pdbx_strand_id
1 'polypeptide(L)' 'MNLRSLLLVAAIAVAGVFDSVGGVIINHDKGQPFAQPAPVTVSEKAAIKFKPSLYLFWAAPE' A
#
# COMPACT_ATOMS: atom_id res chain seq x y z
N MET A 1 39.68 -21.19 -11.95
CA MET A 1 38.60 -20.21 -11.72
C MET A 1 39.23 -18.99 -11.07
N ASN A 2 39.21 -17.84 -11.75
CA ASN A 2 39.84 -16.61 -11.25
C ASN A 2 38.96 -15.96 -10.18
N LEU A 3 39.55 -15.64 -9.02
CA LEU A 3 38.85 -15.02 -7.89
C LEU A 3 38.05 -13.77 -8.30
N ARG A 4 38.59 -13.00 -9.25
CA ARG A 4 37.91 -11.84 -9.84
C ARG A 4 36.60 -12.21 -10.54
N SER A 5 36.57 -13.29 -11.32
CA SER A 5 35.32 -13.71 -11.98
C SER A 5 34.31 -14.25 -10.99
N LEU A 6 34.76 -14.89 -9.91
CA LEU A 6 33.86 -15.35 -8.85
C LEU A 6 33.19 -14.16 -8.15
N LEU A 7 33.96 -13.11 -7.84
CA LEU A 7 33.43 -11.88 -7.23
C LEU A 7 32.45 -11.16 -8.15
N LEU A 8 32.72 -11.11 -9.46
CA LEU A 8 31.81 -10.50 -10.43
C LEU A 8 30.49 -11.26 -10.53
N VAL A 9 30.52 -12.59 -10.59
CA VAL A 9 29.31 -13.42 -10.64
C VAL A 9 28.49 -13.29 -9.34
N ALA A 10 29.15 -13.26 -8.18
CA ALA A 10 28.48 -13.07 -6.90
C ALA A 10 27.81 -11.69 -6.78
N ALA A 11 28.47 -10.62 -7.25
CA ALA A 11 27.92 -9.27 -7.22
C ALA A 11 26.67 -9.14 -8.11
N ILE A 12 26.70 -9.74 -9.32
CA ILE A 12 25.57 -9.75 -10.24
C ILE A 12 24.39 -10.53 -9.64
N ALA A 13 24.65 -11.68 -9.02
CA ALA A 13 23.60 -12.48 -8.38
C ALA A 13 22.94 -11.76 -7.19
N VAL A 14 23.70 -10.99 -6.42
CA VAL A 14 23.17 -10.23 -5.26
C VAL A 14 22.35 -9.01 -5.71
N ALA A 15 22.73 -8.34 -6.80
CA ALA A 15 22.01 -7.16 -7.30
C ALA A 15 20.57 -7.48 -7.79
N GLY A 16 20.33 -8.70 -8.28
CA GLY A 16 19.02 -9.11 -8.82
C GLY A 16 17.95 -9.45 -7.76
N VAL A 17 18.30 -9.46 -6.48
CA VAL A 17 17.39 -9.93 -5.39
C VAL A 17 16.69 -8.76 -4.66
N PHE A 18 17.04 -7.50 -4.95
CA PHE A 18 16.55 -6.35 -4.19
C PHE A 18 15.16 -5.80 -4.60
N ASP A 19 14.48 -6.40 -5.58
CA ASP A 19 13.24 -5.83 -6.14
C ASP A 19 11.92 -6.37 -5.53
N SER A 20 11.96 -7.13 -4.43
CA SER A 20 10.77 -7.82 -3.91
C SER A 20 10.10 -7.15 -2.70
N VAL A 21 9.76 -5.86 -2.79
CA VAL A 21 8.71 -5.28 -1.94
C VAL A 21 7.62 -4.74 -2.85
N GLY A 22 6.58 -5.55 -3.06
CA GLY A 22 5.44 -5.26 -3.95
C GLY A 22 4.48 -4.16 -3.46
N GLY A 23 4.99 -3.17 -2.72
CA GLY A 23 4.26 -1.98 -2.33
C GLY A 23 4.64 -0.82 -3.24
N VAL A 24 3.75 -0.44 -4.16
CA VAL A 24 3.92 0.79 -4.96
C VAL A 24 3.56 1.99 -4.09
N ILE A 25 4.51 2.91 -3.89
CA ILE A 25 4.22 4.22 -3.28
C ILE A 25 3.49 5.06 -4.33
N ILE A 26 2.33 5.60 -3.95
CA ILE A 26 1.51 6.47 -4.81
C ILE A 26 1.32 7.83 -4.16
N ASN A 27 1.11 8.88 -4.97
CA ASN A 27 0.79 10.21 -4.46
C ASN A 27 -0.54 10.19 -3.67
N HIS A 28 -0.70 11.15 -2.75
CA HIS A 28 -1.85 11.25 -1.85
C HIS A 28 -3.22 11.34 -2.56
N ASP A 29 -3.24 11.76 -3.83
CA ASP A 29 -4.43 11.90 -4.67
C ASP A 29 -4.69 10.70 -5.61
N LYS A 30 -3.74 9.76 -5.70
CA LYS A 30 -3.82 8.64 -6.65
C LYS A 30 -4.49 7.39 -6.09
N GLY A 31 -4.73 7.34 -4.77
CA GLY A 31 -5.51 6.27 -4.14
C GLY A 31 -6.97 6.33 -4.58
N GLN A 32 -7.45 5.30 -5.29
CA GLN A 32 -8.86 5.21 -5.68
C GLN A 32 -9.69 4.63 -4.52
N PRO A 33 -10.90 5.17 -4.26
CA PRO A 33 -11.81 4.59 -3.27
C PRO A 33 -12.22 3.17 -3.67
N PHE A 34 -12.29 2.28 -2.68
CA PHE A 34 -12.90 0.97 -2.88
C PHE A 34 -14.41 1.07 -2.81
N ALA A 35 -15.10 0.38 -3.73
CA ALA A 35 -16.54 0.19 -3.60
C ALA A 35 -16.84 -0.55 -2.30
N GLN A 36 -17.78 -0.04 -1.51
CA GLN A 36 -18.19 -0.70 -0.27
C GLN A 36 -18.90 -2.02 -0.61
N PRO A 37 -18.37 -3.19 -0.16
CA PRO A 37 -18.92 -4.48 -0.54
C PRO A 37 -20.29 -4.73 0.11
N ALA A 38 -21.05 -5.66 -0.48
CA ALA A 38 -22.30 -6.12 0.11
C ALA A 38 -22.02 -6.87 1.43
N PRO A 39 -22.67 -6.51 2.55
CA PRO A 39 -22.37 -7.11 3.85
C PRO A 39 -22.95 -8.52 3.95
N VAL A 40 -22.12 -9.50 4.32
CA VAL A 40 -22.51 -10.91 4.41
C VAL A 40 -22.84 -11.27 5.87
N THR A 41 -21.95 -10.89 6.78
CA THR A 41 -21.99 -11.19 8.20
C THR A 41 -22.82 -10.17 8.99
N VAL A 42 -23.20 -10.54 10.22
CA VAL A 42 -23.92 -9.65 11.13
C VAL A 42 -23.07 -8.44 11.51
N SER A 43 -21.77 -8.62 11.72
CA SER A 43 -20.83 -7.55 12.02
C SER A 43 -20.69 -6.56 10.87
N GLU A 44 -20.58 -7.04 9.63
CA GLU A 44 -20.54 -6.16 8.46
C GLU A 44 -21.84 -5.37 8.31
N LYS A 45 -23.00 -6.02 8.44
CA LYS A 45 -24.30 -5.34 8.38
C LYS A 45 -24.42 -4.26 9.47
N ALA A 46 -23.94 -4.54 10.67
CA ALA A 46 -23.90 -3.57 11.77
C ALA A 46 -22.94 -2.41 11.45
N ALA A 47 -21.75 -2.68 10.91
CA ALA A 47 -20.78 -1.64 10.54
C ALA A 47 -21.34 -0.69 9.46
N ILE A 48 -22.12 -1.19 8.50
CA ILE A 48 -22.83 -0.33 7.54
C ILE A 48 -23.93 0.47 8.23
N LYS A 49 -24.75 -0.19 9.07
CA LYS A 49 -25.90 0.44 9.75
C LYS A 49 -25.48 1.59 10.68
N PHE A 50 -24.34 1.46 11.33
CA PHE A 50 -23.84 2.42 12.32
C PHE A 50 -22.63 3.24 11.82
N LYS A 51 -22.51 3.44 10.49
CA LYS A 51 -21.46 4.28 9.90
C LYS A 51 -21.60 5.73 10.40
N PRO A 52 -20.54 6.35 10.96
CA PRO A 52 -20.63 7.68 11.56
C PRO A 52 -20.71 8.79 10.50
N SER A 53 -21.31 9.92 10.89
CA SER A 53 -21.20 11.19 10.15
C SER A 53 -19.94 11.93 10.58
N LEU A 54 -19.12 12.37 9.62
CA LEU A 54 -17.95 13.21 9.87
C LEU A 54 -18.27 14.65 9.48
N TYR A 55 -18.23 15.57 10.44
CA TYR A 55 -18.38 17.00 10.19
C TYR A 55 -17.00 17.64 10.08
N LEU A 56 -16.71 18.23 8.92
CA LEU A 56 -15.50 19.00 8.69
C LEU A 56 -15.81 20.47 8.95
N PHE A 57 -15.12 21.09 9.92
CA PHE A 57 -15.11 22.54 10.05
C PHE A 57 -13.80 23.04 9.44
N TRP A 58 -13.91 24.06 8.59
CA TRP A 58 -12.74 24.78 8.09
C TRP A 58 -12.55 26.00 8.98
N ALA A 59 -11.41 26.10 9.66
CA ALA A 59 -10.95 27.36 10.22
C ALA A 59 -10.23 28.12 9.11
N ALA A 60 -10.77 29.26 8.70
CA ALA A 60 -10.06 30.14 7.77
C ALA A 60 -8.76 30.63 8.43
N PRO A 61 -7.62 30.60 7.73
CA PRO A 61 -6.41 31.23 8.24
C PRO A 61 -6.63 32.75 8.31
N GLU A 62 -6.28 33.36 9.45
CA GLU A 62 -6.25 34.83 9.64
C GLU A 62 -5.21 35.51 8.73
#